data_AF-A0A419DHD1-F1
#
_entry.id   AF-A0A419DHD1-F1
#
_cell.length_a   1.000
_cell.length_b   1.000
_cell.length_c   1.000
_cell.angle_alpha   90.00
_cell.angle_beta   90.00
_cell.angle_gamma   90.00
#
_symmetry.space_group_name_H-M   'P 1'
#
loop_
_entity.id
_entity.type
_entity.pdbx_description
1 polymer ?
#
loop_
_entity_poly.entity_id
_entity_poly.type
_entity_poly.pdbx_seq_one_letter_code
_entity_poly.pdbx_strand_id
1 'polypeptide(L)'
;MDRQQKPKFKGDGIITFHDVPVALKAERVLKAAGIEVKLVAPPPEFRLGCALGVEILLSRKQEILELFQQKDVPISQVLNID
;
A
#
# COMPACT_ATOMS: atom_id res chain seq x y z
N MET A 1 30.17 2.68 -3.38
CA MET A 1 29.24 2.06 -2.42
C MET A 1 27.83 2.37 -2.89
N ASP A 2 27.38 1.56 -3.82
CA ASP A 2 26.17 1.68 -4.61
C ASP A 2 24.95 1.45 -3.72
N ARG A 3 24.31 2.55 -3.31
CA ARG A 3 23.05 2.51 -2.55
C ARG A 3 21.90 2.20 -3.50
N GLN A 4 21.77 0.89 -3.79
CA GLN A 4 20.53 0.16 -4.08
C GLN A 4 19.43 0.98 -4.79
N GLN A 5 19.42 0.89 -6.12
CA GLN A 5 18.24 1.20 -6.94
C GLN A 5 17.11 0.24 -6.57
N LYS A 6 16.36 0.56 -5.52
CA LYS A 6 15.09 -0.13 -5.22
C LYS A 6 14.16 0.12 -6.41
N PRO A 7 13.47 -0.90 -6.94
CA PRO A 7 12.57 -0.72 -8.07
C PRO A 7 11.63 0.44 -7.76
N LYS A 8 11.65 1.45 -8.65
CA LYS A 8 10.70 2.56 -8.70
C LYS A 8 9.35 1.92 -9.04
N PHE A 9 8.69 1.39 -8.04
CA PHE A 9 7.27 1.16 -8.15
C PHE A 9 6.66 2.56 -8.31
N LYS A 10 6.24 2.89 -9.53
CA LYS A 10 5.60 4.17 -9.87
C LYS A 10 4.13 4.09 -9.50
N GLY A 11 3.84 3.72 -8.26
CA GLY A 11 2.46 3.77 -7.77
C GLY A 11 2.12 5.22 -7.46
N ASP A 12 1.11 5.76 -8.13
CA ASP A 12 0.66 7.14 -7.92
C ASP A 12 -0.25 7.27 -6.68
N GLY A 13 -0.42 6.18 -5.91
CA GLY A 13 -1.20 6.18 -4.68
C GLY A 13 -0.64 5.30 -3.58
N ILE A 14 -0.95 5.65 -2.34
CA ILE A 14 -0.66 4.84 -1.15
C ILE A 14 -1.96 4.57 -0.40
N ILE A 15 -2.25 3.31 -0.10
CA ILE A 15 -3.28 2.95 0.86
C ILE A 15 -2.61 2.78 2.21
N THR A 16 -3.06 3.52 3.22
CA THR A 16 -2.54 3.37 4.59
C THR A 16 -3.47 2.54 5.46
N PHE A 17 -2.89 1.97 6.51
CA PHE A 17 -3.56 1.09 7.45
C PHE A 17 -3.31 1.56 8.87
N HIS A 18 -4.27 1.30 9.75
CA HIS A 18 -4.21 1.72 11.14
C HIS A 18 -3.11 0.97 11.91
N ASP A 19 -2.92 -0.31 11.56
CA ASP A 19 -1.98 -1.20 12.23
C ASP A 19 -1.10 -1.96 11.24
N VAL A 20 0.12 -2.25 11.68
CA VAL A 20 1.12 -3.04 10.93
C VAL A 20 0.61 -4.42 10.48
N PRO A 21 -0.09 -5.22 11.33
CA PRO A 21 -0.59 -6.53 10.91
C PRO A 21 -1.60 -6.43 9.75
N VAL A 22 -2.40 -5.37 9.72
CA VAL A 22 -3.38 -5.13 8.65
C VAL A 22 -2.66 -4.80 7.35
N ALA A 23 -1.64 -3.94 7.39
CA ALA A 23 -0.81 -3.63 6.22
C ALA A 23 -0.10 -4.89 5.66
N LEU A 24 0.41 -5.75 6.54
CA LEU A 24 1.03 -7.01 6.15
C LEU A 24 0.00 -8.00 5.54
N LYS A 25 -1.20 -8.06 6.10
CA LYS A 25 -2.31 -8.85 5.53
C LYS A 25 -2.68 -8.34 4.14
N ALA A 26 -2.80 -7.03 3.98
CA ALA A 26 -3.09 -6.37 2.71
C ALA A 26 -2.06 -6.72 1.64
N GLU A 27 -0.77 -6.58 1.96
CA GLU A 27 0.33 -6.93 1.05
C GLU A 27 0.25 -8.40 0.61
N ARG A 28 0.01 -9.32 1.54
CA ARG A 28 -0.13 -10.75 1.23
C ARG A 28 -1.31 -11.04 0.33
N VAL A 29 -2.45 -10.41 0.60
CA VAL A 29 -3.67 -10.55 -0.22
C VAL A 29 -3.42 -10.08 -1.65
N LEU A 30 -2.77 -8.94 -1.82
CA LEU A 30 -2.43 -8.37 -3.12
C LEU A 30 -1.44 -9.25 -3.89
N LYS A 31 -0.35 -9.68 -3.23
CA LYS A 31 0.62 -10.61 -3.81
C LYS A 31 -0.02 -11.93 -4.20
N ALA A 32 -0.95 -12.46 -3.38
CA ALA A 32 -1.69 -13.68 -3.68
C ALA A 32 -2.63 -13.52 -4.87
N ALA A 33 -3.13 -12.32 -5.13
CA ALA A 33 -3.92 -11.98 -6.31
C ALA A 33 -3.05 -11.67 -7.56
N GLY A 34 -1.71 -11.77 -7.45
CA GLY A 34 -0.80 -11.43 -8.54
C GLY A 34 -0.64 -9.92 -8.78
N ILE A 35 -1.07 -9.09 -7.81
CA ILE A 35 -0.93 -7.63 -7.88
C ILE A 35 0.42 -7.27 -7.27
N GLU A 36 1.28 -6.71 -8.10
CA GLU A 36 2.58 -6.21 -7.67
C GLU A 36 2.36 -4.97 -6.81
N VAL A 37 2.82 -5.03 -5.56
CA VAL A 37 2.66 -3.95 -4.57
C VAL A 37 3.89 -3.83 -3.69
N LYS A 38 4.07 -2.65 -3.10
CA LYS A 38 5.22 -2.37 -2.24
C LYS A 38 4.76 -1.82 -0.90
N LEU A 39 5.17 -2.48 0.18
CA LEU A 39 4.94 -1.98 1.52
C LEU A 39 5.94 -0.85 1.79
N VAL A 40 5.39 0.33 2.07
CA VAL A 40 6.12 1.58 2.22
C VAL A 40 5.73 2.24 3.53
N ALA A 41 6.71 2.85 4.19
CA ALA A 41 6.39 3.82 5.23
C ALA A 41 5.92 5.09 4.52
N PRO A 42 4.73 5.63 4.83
CA PRO A 42 4.28 6.88 4.24
C PRO A 42 5.30 8.00 4.54
N PRO A 43 5.37 9.05 3.69
CA PRO A 43 6.30 10.15 3.86
C PRO A 43 6.21 10.75 5.28
N PRO A 44 7.32 11.31 5.82
CA PRO A 44 7.32 11.90 7.17
C PRO A 44 6.24 12.96 7.36
N GLU A 45 5.88 13.70 6.31
CA GLU A 45 4.81 14.72 6.31
C GLU A 45 3.41 14.12 6.53
N PHE A 46 3.21 12.85 6.14
CA PHE A 46 1.95 12.11 6.28
C PHE A 46 2.03 11.01 7.35
N ARG A 47 3.07 11.03 8.20
CA ARG A 47 3.30 10.00 9.22
C ARG A 47 2.35 10.21 10.40
N LEU A 48 1.10 9.80 10.23
CA LEU A 48 0.09 9.77 11.27
C LEU A 48 0.22 8.44 12.06
N GLY A 49 1.02 8.45 13.13
CA GLY A 49 1.17 7.29 14.05
C GLY A 49 2.07 6.15 13.52
N CYS A 50 1.76 4.91 13.90
CA CYS A 50 2.48 3.69 13.50
C CYS A 50 2.07 3.15 12.11
N ALA A 51 1.41 4.00 11.30
CA ALA A 51 0.76 3.59 10.06
C ALA A 51 1.77 3.15 9.01
N LEU A 52 1.60 1.92 8.52
CA LEU A 52 2.25 1.43 7.30
C LEU A 52 1.29 1.62 6.13
N GLY A 53 1.87 1.77 4.94
CA GLY A 53 1.12 1.89 3.69
C GLY A 53 1.56 0.86 2.66
N VAL A 54 0.70 0.66 1.67
CA VAL A 54 0.99 -0.12 0.49
C VAL A 54 0.85 0.80 -0.72
N GLU A 55 1.93 0.91 -1.49
CA GLU A 55 1.99 1.65 -2.73
C GLU A 55 1.24 0.88 -3.83
N ILE A 56 0.34 1.58 -4.52
CA ILE A 56 -0.56 1.03 -5.53
C ILE A 56 -0.65 1.96 -6.74
N LEU A 57 -1.08 1.40 -7.88
CA LEU A 57 -1.50 2.21 -9.02
C LEU A 57 -2.95 2.67 -8.80
N LEU A 58 -3.21 3.98 -8.87
CA LEU A 58 -4.58 4.52 -8.71
C LEU A 58 -5.54 3.96 -9.76
N SER A 59 -5.07 3.65 -10.97
CA SER A 59 -5.89 2.98 -12.00
C SER A 59 -6.40 1.60 -11.58
N ARG A 60 -5.70 0.92 -10.66
CA ARG A 60 -6.13 -0.36 -10.06
C ARG A 60 -6.78 -0.20 -8.69
N LYS A 61 -7.01 1.03 -8.22
CA LYS A 61 -7.62 1.30 -6.91
C LYS A 61 -8.91 0.52 -6.71
N GLN A 62 -9.81 0.52 -7.70
CA GLN A 62 -11.10 -0.16 -7.56
C GLN A 62 -10.96 -1.68 -7.38
N GLU A 63 -10.11 -2.32 -8.19
CA GLU A 63 -9.77 -3.75 -8.09
C GLU A 63 -9.21 -4.09 -6.71
N ILE A 64 -8.32 -3.24 -6.20
CA ILE A 64 -7.66 -3.41 -4.90
C ILE A 64 -8.64 -3.23 -3.74
N LEU A 65 -9.49 -2.21 -3.79
CA LEU A 65 -10.51 -1.95 -2.76
C LEU A 65 -11.51 -3.10 -2.68
N GLU A 66 -11.96 -3.61 -3.82
CA GLU A 66 -12.88 -4.74 -3.88
C GLU A 66 -12.23 -6.00 -3.31
N LEU A 67 -10.96 -6.27 -3.67
CA LEU A 67 -10.21 -7.38 -3.11
C LEU A 67 -10.06 -7.27 -1.59
N PHE A 68 -9.79 -6.07 -1.07
CA PHE A 68 -9.73 -5.82 0.37
C PHE A 68 -11.07 -6.03 1.07
N GLN A 69 -12.17 -5.57 0.47
CA GLN A 69 -13.51 -5.81 0.98
C GLN A 69 -13.84 -7.31 1.01
N GLN A 70 -13.51 -8.05 -0.06
CA GLN A 70 -13.70 -9.50 -0.16
C GLN A 70 -12.87 -10.28 0.86
N LYS A 71 -11.70 -9.76 1.25
CA LYS A 71 -10.77 -10.41 2.19
C LYS A 71 -10.83 -9.85 3.61
N ASP A 72 -11.80 -9.00 3.89
CA ASP A 72 -11.99 -8.33 5.18
C ASP A 72 -10.68 -7.63 5.64
N VAL A 73 -10.15 -6.77 4.77
CA VAL A 73 -8.95 -5.97 5.01
C VAL A 73 -9.38 -4.51 5.19
N PRO A 74 -9.47 -4.01 6.43
CA PRO A 74 -9.84 -2.63 6.66
C PRO A 74 -8.72 -1.68 6.21
N ILE A 75 -9.08 -0.64 5.47
CA ILE A 75 -8.15 0.44 5.08
C ILE A 75 -8.41 1.68 5.92
N SER A 76 -7.39 2.49 6.17
CA SER A 76 -7.55 3.77 6.88
C SER A 76 -7.86 4.91 5.92
N GLN A 77 -7.06 5.05 4.87
CA GLN A 77 -7.20 6.13 3.88
C GLN A 77 -6.42 5.79 2.61
N VAL A 78 -6.81 6.42 1.51
CA VAL A 78 -6.11 6.35 0.22
C VAL A 78 -5.52 7.73 -0.06
N LEU A 79 -4.20 7.79 -0.15
CA LEU A 79 -3.42 8.99 -0.48
C LEU A 79 -3.08 8.97 -1.97
N ASN A 80 -3.21 10.13 -2.61
CA ASN A 80 -2.69 10.39 -3.96
C ASN A 80 -1.34 11.10 -3.83
N ILE A 81 -0.34 10.68 -4.62
CA ILE A 81 1.04 11.20 -4.55
C ILE A 81 1.49 11.73 -5.91
N ASP A 82 0.53 12.29 -6.67
CA ASP A 82 0.76 13.05 -7.90
C ASP A 82 1.77 14.20 -7.70
#